data_AF-K9W8M7-F1
#
_entry.id   AF-K9W8M7-F1
#
_cell.length_a   1.000
_cell.length_b   1.000
_cell.length_c   1.000
_cell.angle_alpha   90.00
_cell.angle_beta   90.00
_cell.angle_gamma   90.00
#
_symmetry.space_group_name_H-M   'P 1'
#
loop_
_entity.id
_entity.type
_entity.pdbx_description
1 polymer ?
#
loop_
_entity_poly.entity_id
_entity_poly.type
_entity_poly.pdbx_seq_one_letter_code
_entity_poly.pdbx_strand_id
1 'polypeptide(L)'
;MSDSSPIPERSGLEPELGGIFRDAPERSGFEPELGGALRQKGVYVDEITCIGCKHCAHVARNTFYIEEDYGRSRVIRQDGDSEEVIQEAIETCPVDCIHWVDYTELKQLEQERQYQVIPLVGYPIDHSLVAIQSRQKRLKQQHKKARKRH
;
A
#
# COMPACT_ATOMS: atom_id res chain seq x y z
N MET A 1 6.75 18.33 50.84
CA MET A 1 5.69 19.35 50.89
C MET A 1 5.31 19.64 49.46
N SER A 2 4.09 19.26 49.12
CA SER A 2 3.50 19.26 47.78
C SER A 2 3.09 20.67 47.41
N ASP A 3 3.57 21.18 46.29
CA ASP A 3 2.95 22.34 45.63
C ASP A 3 2.15 21.81 44.44
N SER A 4 0.87 21.57 44.70
CA SER A 4 -0.13 21.20 43.72
C SER A 4 -0.95 22.45 43.41
N SER A 5 -0.59 23.15 42.34
CA SER A 5 -1.45 24.13 41.70
C SER A 5 -1.68 23.71 40.23
N PRO A 6 -2.92 23.55 39.76
CA PRO A 6 -3.24 23.02 38.44
C PRO A 6 -3.09 24.11 37.38
N ILE A 7 -2.27 23.87 36.36
CA ILE A 7 -2.19 24.71 35.16
C ILE A 7 -3.17 24.14 34.13
N PRO A 8 -4.02 24.98 33.52
CA PRO A 8 -5.25 24.54 32.86
C PRO A 8 -5.00 23.96 31.46
N GLU A 9 -5.82 22.98 31.10
CA GLU A 9 -6.03 22.44 29.75
C GLU A 9 -4.78 22.15 28.91
N ARG A 10 -4.08 21.05 29.24
CA ARG A 10 -3.18 20.40 28.26
C ARG A 10 -4.03 19.62 27.26
N SER A 11 -3.90 19.95 25.98
CA SER A 11 -4.71 19.44 24.86
C SER A 11 -4.53 17.95 24.51
N GLY A 12 -3.82 17.17 25.35
CA GLY A 12 -3.64 15.72 25.15
C GLY A 12 -2.82 15.35 23.91
N LEU A 13 -2.07 16.29 23.34
CA LEU A 13 -1.28 16.09 22.11
C LEU A 13 0.22 16.35 22.29
N GLU A 14 0.73 16.42 23.53
CA GLU A 14 2.17 16.57 23.76
C GLU A 14 2.86 15.20 23.75
N PRO A 15 3.79 14.94 22.81
CA PRO A 15 4.63 13.76 22.83
C PRO A 15 5.83 14.02 23.75
N GLU A 16 5.57 14.24 25.04
CA GLU A 16 6.62 14.13 26.05
C GLU A 16 6.78 12.64 26.35
N LEU A 17 7.74 12.05 25.64
CA LEU A 17 8.42 10.77 25.91
C LEU A 17 8.20 10.24 27.35
N GLY A 18 7.12 9.47 27.59
CA GLY A 18 6.88 8.93 28.93
C GLY A 18 5.54 8.26 29.21
N GLY A 19 4.93 7.55 28.25
CA GLY A 19 3.70 6.79 28.49
C GLY A 19 3.97 5.37 29.02
N ILE A 20 3.09 4.91 29.92
CA ILE A 20 2.98 3.58 30.58
C ILE A 20 3.12 2.32 29.68
N PHE A 21 3.28 2.46 28.38
CA PHE A 21 3.35 1.39 27.39
C PHE A 21 4.78 0.87 27.10
N ARG A 22 5.80 1.33 27.83
CA ARG A 22 7.19 0.88 27.61
C ARG A 22 7.47 -0.57 28.05
N ASP A 23 6.73 -1.09 29.03
CA ASP A 23 7.03 -2.39 29.68
C ASP A 23 6.29 -3.60 29.10
N ALA A 24 5.63 -3.48 27.95
CA ALA A 24 5.05 -4.64 27.25
C ALA A 24 6.15 -5.41 26.48
N PRO A 25 6.45 -6.68 26.83
CA PRO A 25 7.61 -7.40 26.28
C PRO A 25 7.44 -7.91 24.84
N GLU A 26 6.28 -7.81 24.21
CA GLU A 26 6.07 -8.26 22.82
C GLU A 26 5.51 -7.16 21.93
N ARG A 27 6.41 -6.34 21.38
CA ARG A 27 6.10 -5.44 20.27
C ARG A 27 6.02 -6.26 18.99
N SER A 28 4.80 -6.47 18.48
CA SER A 28 4.54 -7.31 17.30
C SER A 28 5.10 -6.77 15.97
N GLY A 29 5.60 -5.52 15.95
CA GLY A 29 6.07 -4.86 14.73
C GLY A 29 4.96 -4.42 13.76
N PHE A 30 3.69 -4.57 14.15
CA PHE A 30 2.53 -4.17 13.35
C PHE A 30 1.89 -2.84 13.79
N GLU A 31 2.55 -2.07 14.67
CA GLU A 31 2.03 -0.79 15.15
C GLU A 31 2.32 0.33 14.13
N PRO A 32 1.28 1.12 13.76
CA PRO A 32 1.42 2.20 12.78
C PRO A 32 2.39 3.31 13.24
N GLU A 33 2.65 3.43 14.54
CA GLU A 33 3.34 4.56 15.15
C GLU A 33 4.89 4.48 15.23
N LEU A 34 5.52 3.41 14.73
CA LEU A 34 6.98 3.21 14.83
C LEU A 34 7.70 3.21 13.47
N GLY A 35 7.59 4.31 12.71
CA GLY A 35 8.42 4.49 11.50
C GLY A 35 8.27 5.80 10.75
N GLY A 36 8.77 6.89 11.32
CA GLY A 36 9.29 8.03 10.56
C GLY A 36 8.30 8.88 9.76
N ALA A 37 8.82 9.96 9.18
CA ALA A 37 8.07 11.02 8.50
C ALA A 37 7.33 10.58 7.22
N LEU A 38 7.63 9.39 6.69
CA LEU A 38 7.09 8.86 5.42
C LEU A 38 5.82 8.00 5.57
N ARG A 39 5.25 7.87 6.77
CA ARG A 39 4.27 6.81 7.08
C ARG A 39 2.79 7.08 6.81
N GLN A 40 2.41 8.29 6.37
CA GLN A 40 1.00 8.62 6.13
C GLN A 40 0.53 8.19 4.73
N LYS A 41 1.43 8.19 3.75
CA LYS A 41 1.12 7.88 2.36
C LYS A 41 2.06 6.80 1.83
N GLY A 42 1.52 5.93 0.99
CA GLY A 42 2.29 4.99 0.19
C GLY A 42 1.97 5.16 -1.28
N VAL A 43 2.85 4.69 -2.14
CA VAL A 43 2.62 4.60 -3.57
C VAL A 43 2.01 3.23 -3.91
N TYR A 44 1.03 3.25 -4.80
CA TYR A 44 0.33 2.09 -5.32
C TYR A 44 0.28 2.15 -6.85
N VAL A 45 0.37 0.99 -7.51
CA VAL A 45 0.24 0.87 -8.96
C VAL A 45 -1.03 0.09 -9.28
N ASP A 46 -1.90 0.68 -10.11
CA ASP A 46 -3.03 -0.05 -10.67
C ASP A 46 -2.58 -0.95 -11.83
N GLU A 47 -2.48 -2.26 -11.53
CA GLU A 47 -2.05 -3.29 -12.47
C GLU A 47 -3.02 -3.52 -13.64
N ILE A 48 -4.30 -3.12 -13.50
CA ILE A 48 -5.29 -3.26 -14.56
C ILE A 48 -5.04 -2.21 -15.65
N THR A 49 -4.77 -0.97 -15.23
CA THR A 49 -4.51 0.16 -16.12
C THR A 49 -3.06 0.20 -16.61
N CYS A 50 -2.11 -0.34 -15.82
CA CYS A 50 -0.71 -0.34 -16.18
C CYS A 50 -0.45 -1.08 -17.50
N ILE A 51 0.13 -0.40 -18.49
CA ILE A 51 0.46 -1.00 -19.80
C ILE A 51 1.83 -1.68 -19.87
N GLY A 52 2.63 -1.63 -18.79
CA GLY A 52 3.96 -2.24 -18.77
C GLY A 52 5.04 -1.47 -19.54
N CYS A 53 4.94 -0.13 -19.61
CA CYS A 53 5.90 0.73 -20.35
C CYS A 53 7.30 0.80 -19.71
N LYS A 54 7.48 0.30 -18.48
CA LYS A 54 8.74 0.23 -17.72
C LYS A 54 9.38 1.55 -17.31
N HIS A 55 8.76 2.69 -17.60
CA HIS A 55 9.35 4.00 -17.29
C HIS A 55 9.58 4.20 -15.79
N CYS A 56 8.58 3.89 -14.96
CA CYS A 56 8.68 3.95 -13.51
C CYS A 56 9.80 3.07 -12.93
N ALA A 57 10.01 1.87 -13.49
CA ALA A 57 11.10 0.99 -13.10
C ALA A 57 12.48 1.50 -13.53
N HIS A 58 12.57 2.40 -14.51
CA HIS A 58 13.85 3.04 -14.87
C HIS A 58 14.14 4.29 -14.04
N VAL A 59 13.12 5.10 -13.75
CA VAL A 59 13.23 6.34 -12.96
C VAL A 59 13.50 6.01 -11.48
N ALA A 60 12.65 5.19 -10.86
CA ALA A 60 12.73 4.84 -9.44
C ALA A 60 12.94 3.32 -9.26
N ARG A 61 14.16 2.87 -9.59
CA ARG A 61 14.58 1.45 -9.65
C ARG A 61 14.49 0.71 -8.31
N ASN A 62 14.54 1.43 -7.19
CA ASN A 62 14.47 0.82 -5.86
C ASN A 62 13.03 0.76 -5.34
N THR A 63 12.12 1.53 -5.95
CA THR A 63 10.70 1.62 -5.58
C THR A 63 9.83 0.72 -6.45
N PHE A 64 10.04 0.71 -7.76
CA PHE A 64 9.22 -0.06 -8.72
C PHE A 64 9.98 -1.20 -9.37
N TYR A 65 9.26 -2.27 -9.69
CA TYR A 65 9.74 -3.38 -10.50
C TYR A 65 8.68 -3.81 -11.51
N ILE A 66 9.09 -4.57 -12.52
CA ILE A 66 8.18 -5.17 -13.49
C ILE A 66 8.00 -6.64 -13.14
N GLU A 67 6.76 -7.01 -12.95
CA GLU A 67 6.33 -8.38 -12.69
C GLU A 67 6.42 -9.21 -13.98
N GLU A 68 6.86 -10.47 -13.89
CA GLU A 68 7.19 -11.31 -15.04
C GLU A 68 5.98 -11.96 -15.71
N ASP A 69 4.95 -12.35 -14.93
CA ASP A 69 3.78 -13.07 -15.44
C ASP A 69 2.94 -12.21 -16.39
N TYR A 70 2.72 -10.93 -16.04
CA TYR A 70 1.83 -10.03 -16.78
C TYR A 70 2.53 -8.79 -17.34
N GLY A 71 3.81 -8.59 -17.04
CA GLY A 71 4.57 -7.41 -17.48
C GLY A 71 4.08 -6.10 -16.87
N ARG A 72 3.39 -6.16 -15.71
CA ARG A 72 2.84 -4.97 -15.02
C ARG A 72 3.85 -4.42 -14.02
N SER A 73 3.80 -3.11 -13.79
CA SER A 73 4.60 -2.49 -12.76
C SER A 73 4.01 -2.75 -11.37
N ARG A 74 4.88 -2.91 -10.38
CA ARG A 74 4.54 -3.09 -8.97
C ARG A 74 5.52 -2.33 -8.09
N VAL A 75 5.06 -2.00 -6.89
CA VAL A 75 5.89 -1.35 -5.87
C VAL A 75 6.56 -2.43 -5.04
N ILE A 76 7.90 -2.43 -4.97
CA ILE A 76 8.67 -3.31 -4.08
C ILE A 76 8.88 -2.67 -2.71
N ARG A 77 9.15 -1.36 -2.68
CA ARG A 77 9.53 -0.63 -1.46
C ARG A 77 8.97 0.77 -1.51
N GLN A 78 8.32 1.18 -0.43
CA GLN A 78 7.73 2.52 -0.30
C GLN A 78 8.79 3.61 -0.04
N ASP A 79 9.95 3.20 0.48
CA ASP A 79 11.08 4.04 0.88
C ASP A 79 12.35 3.74 0.04
N GLY A 80 12.16 3.20 -1.17
CA GLY A 80 13.26 2.76 -2.03
C GLY A 80 14.06 3.92 -2.61
N ASP A 81 13.37 4.99 -3.01
CA ASP A 81 13.93 6.21 -3.60
C ASP A 81 13.37 7.45 -2.88
N SER A 82 13.89 8.64 -3.19
CA SER A 82 13.38 9.89 -2.60
C SER A 82 11.99 10.23 -3.13
N GLU A 83 11.22 11.00 -2.35
CA GLU A 83 9.85 11.38 -2.73
C GLU A 83 9.81 12.11 -4.08
N GLU A 84 10.82 12.93 -4.38
CA GLU A 84 10.94 13.65 -5.65
C GLU A 84 11.09 12.69 -6.85
N VAL A 85 11.88 11.62 -6.68
CA VAL A 85 12.10 10.60 -7.72
C VAL A 85 10.85 9.73 -7.91
N ILE A 86 10.15 9.42 -6.81
CA ILE A 86 8.87 8.71 -6.89
C ILE A 86 7.82 9.58 -7.58
N GLN A 87 7.78 10.88 -7.25
CA GLN A 87 6.88 11.84 -7.90
C GLN A 87 7.17 11.98 -9.40
N GLU A 88 8.44 12.04 -9.80
CA GLU A 88 8.84 12.02 -11.21
C GLU A 88 8.35 10.73 -11.91
N ALA A 89 8.51 9.58 -11.27
CA ALA A 89 8.03 8.31 -11.82
C ALA A 89 6.50 8.26 -11.98
N ILE A 90 5.75 8.91 -11.06
CA ILE A 90 4.30 9.07 -11.16
C ILE A 90 3.94 9.93 -12.36
N GLU A 91 4.54 11.11 -12.48
CA GLU A 91 4.25 12.10 -13.54
C GLU A 91 4.64 11.62 -14.94
N THR A 92 5.63 10.74 -15.03
CA THR A 92 6.09 10.21 -16.32
C THR A 92 5.25 9.01 -16.80
N CYS A 93 4.25 8.58 -16.04
CA CYS A 93 3.42 7.44 -16.41
C CYS A 93 2.45 7.81 -17.55
N PRO A 94 2.53 7.17 -18.74
CA PRO A 94 1.72 7.57 -19.90
C PRO A 94 0.22 7.29 -19.77
N VAL A 95 -0.19 6.56 -18.73
CA VAL A 95 -1.58 6.14 -18.47
C VAL A 95 -2.01 6.46 -17.04
N ASP A 96 -1.24 7.27 -16.32
CA ASP A 96 -1.53 7.73 -14.96
C ASP A 96 -1.89 6.61 -13.96
N CYS A 97 -1.26 5.42 -14.09
CA CYS A 97 -1.63 4.25 -13.28
C CYS A 97 -0.94 4.16 -11.91
N ILE A 98 -0.27 5.22 -11.45
CA ILE A 98 0.51 5.23 -10.20
C ILE A 98 -0.07 6.32 -9.30
N HIS A 99 -0.39 5.98 -8.05
CA HIS A 99 -1.10 6.87 -7.15
C HIS A 99 -0.48 6.89 -5.75
N TRP A 100 -0.43 8.07 -5.15
CA TRP A 100 -0.28 8.21 -3.70
C TRP A 100 -1.61 7.83 -3.03
N VAL A 101 -1.55 6.94 -2.04
CA VAL A 101 -2.69 6.46 -1.27
C VAL A 101 -2.38 6.53 0.22
N ASP A 102 -3.39 6.57 1.07
CA ASP A 102 -3.18 6.45 2.51
C ASP A 102 -2.63 5.06 2.85
N TYR A 103 -1.74 4.96 3.85
CA TYR A 103 -1.16 3.68 4.24
C TYR A 103 -2.22 2.63 4.66
N THR A 104 -3.34 3.07 5.25
CA THR A 104 -4.47 2.19 5.61
C THR A 104 -5.20 1.65 4.39
N GLU A 105 -5.34 2.47 3.35
CA GLU A 105 -5.94 2.10 2.07
C GLU A 105 -5.02 1.17 1.27
N LEU A 106 -3.71 1.44 1.28
CA LEU A 106 -2.71 0.62 0.62
C LEU A 106 -2.86 -0.86 1.01
N LYS A 107 -2.98 -1.16 2.31
CA LYS A 107 -3.16 -2.53 2.81
C LYS A 107 -4.41 -3.20 2.23
N GLN A 108 -5.48 -2.44 2.04
CA GLN A 108 -6.72 -2.95 1.45
C GLN A 108 -6.52 -3.21 -0.04
N LEU A 109 -5.97 -2.26 -0.79
CA LEU A 109 -5.68 -2.39 -2.22
C LEU A 109 -4.79 -3.61 -2.52
N GLU A 110 -3.72 -3.80 -1.74
CA GLU A 110 -2.83 -4.97 -1.82
C GLU A 110 -3.59 -6.30 -1.59
N GLN A 111 -4.53 -6.32 -0.64
CA GLN A 111 -5.36 -7.49 -0.38
C GLN A 111 -6.37 -7.74 -1.51
N GLU A 112 -6.97 -6.69 -2.05
CA GLU A 112 -7.92 -6.78 -3.16
C GLU A 112 -7.26 -7.26 -4.45
N ARG A 113 -6.03 -6.84 -4.70
CA ARG A 113 -5.21 -7.26 -5.85
C ARG A 113 -5.08 -8.77 -5.97
N GLN A 114 -5.01 -9.50 -4.86
CA GLN A 114 -4.92 -10.98 -4.89
C GLN A 114 -6.05 -11.62 -5.72
N TYR A 115 -7.20 -10.94 -5.79
CA TYR A 115 -8.37 -11.37 -6.52
C TYR A 115 -8.56 -10.68 -7.86
N GLN A 116 -7.77 -9.63 -8.17
CA GLN A 116 -7.80 -9.00 -9.47
C GLN A 116 -7.40 -10.00 -10.55
N VAL A 117 -7.94 -9.75 -11.74
CA VAL A 117 -7.65 -10.54 -12.94
C VAL A 117 -7.06 -9.60 -13.96
N ILE A 118 -5.77 -9.82 -14.25
CA ILE A 118 -4.99 -8.94 -15.10
C ILE A 118 -5.21 -9.38 -16.55
N PRO A 119 -5.69 -8.50 -17.43
CA PRO A 119 -5.85 -8.83 -18.84
C PRO A 119 -4.48 -8.99 -19.52
N LEU A 120 -4.41 -9.89 -20.50
CA LEU A 120 -3.23 -10.08 -21.34
C LEU A 120 -2.90 -8.79 -22.09
N VAL A 121 -1.61 -8.49 -22.21
CA VAL A 121 -1.12 -7.33 -22.96
C VAL A 121 -1.58 -7.45 -24.43
N GLY A 122 -2.10 -6.36 -24.98
CA GLY A 122 -2.58 -6.30 -26.37
C GLY A 122 -4.04 -6.71 -26.58
N TYR A 123 -4.75 -7.16 -25.53
CA TYR A 123 -6.21 -7.34 -25.58
C TYR A 123 -6.93 -6.10 -25.04
N PRO A 124 -8.12 -5.75 -25.58
CA PRO A 124 -8.93 -4.66 -25.04
C PRO A 124 -9.34 -4.95 -23.60
N ILE A 125 -9.25 -3.94 -22.74
CA ILE A 125 -9.67 -4.03 -21.34
C ILE A 125 -11.20 -3.90 -21.30
N ASP A 126 -11.88 -5.02 -21.07
CA ASP A 126 -13.30 -5.02 -20.74
C ASP A 126 -13.49 -5.03 -19.22
N HIS A 127 -13.74 -3.85 -18.66
CA HIS A 127 -13.95 -3.68 -17.21
C HIS A 127 -15.08 -4.57 -16.67
N SER A 128 -16.10 -4.86 -17.47
CA SER A 128 -17.21 -5.73 -17.05
C SER A 128 -16.74 -7.17 -16.89
N LEU A 129 -15.94 -7.67 -17.83
CA LEU A 129 -15.35 -9.02 -17.76
C LEU A 129 -14.35 -9.13 -16.61
N VAL A 130 -13.49 -8.13 -16.43
CA VAL A 130 -12.52 -8.08 -15.32
C VAL A 130 -13.25 -8.14 -13.96
N ALA A 131 -14.33 -7.37 -13.80
CA ALA A 131 -15.13 -7.38 -12.56
C ALA A 131 -15.79 -8.75 -12.31
N ILE A 132 -16.38 -9.36 -13.34
CA ILE A 132 -17.02 -10.69 -13.24
C ILE A 132 -15.99 -11.74 -12.84
N GLN A 133 -14.83 -11.79 -13.52
CA GLN A 133 -13.79 -12.77 -13.24
C GLN A 133 -13.18 -12.59 -11.85
N SER A 134 -12.95 -11.34 -11.43
CA SER A 134 -12.46 -11.02 -10.09
C SER A 134 -13.44 -11.49 -9.00
N ARG A 135 -14.75 -11.28 -9.20
CA ARG A 135 -15.80 -11.79 -8.30
C ARG A 135 -15.80 -13.32 -8.22
N GLN A 136 -15.69 -14.01 -9.36
CA GLN A 136 -15.61 -15.47 -9.39
C GLN A 136 -14.36 -15.99 -8.64
N LYS A 137 -13.20 -15.33 -8.80
CA LYS A 137 -11.96 -15.66 -8.12
C LYS A 137 -12.08 -15.48 -6.60
N ARG A 138 -12.70 -14.38 -6.12
CA ARG A 138 -13.05 -14.16 -4.71
C ARG A 138 -13.88 -15.32 -4.14
N LEU A 139 -14.98 -15.69 -4.82
CA LEU A 139 -15.87 -16.77 -4.38
C LEU A 139 -15.15 -18.13 -4.31
N LYS A 140 -14.34 -18.46 -5.33
CA LYS A 140 -13.55 -19.71 -5.34
C LYS A 140 -12.56 -19.79 -4.18
N GLN A 141 -11.84 -18.70 -3.87
CA GLN A 141 -10.92 -18.67 -2.74
C GLN A 141 -11.64 -18.75 -1.39
N GLN A 142 -12.80 -18.11 -1.24
CA GLN A 142 -13.64 -18.24 -0.04
C GLN A 142 -14.10 -19.68 0.17
N HIS A 143 -14.59 -20.34 -0.88
CA HIS A 143 -15.02 -21.74 -0.82
C HIS A 143 -13.85 -22.69 -0.49
N LYS A 144 -12.66 -22.45 -1.07
CA LYS A 144 -11.44 -23.21 -0.73
C LYS A 144 -11.02 -23.02 0.73
N LYS A 145 -11.10 -21.79 1.26
CA LYS A 145 -10.82 -21.50 2.68
C LYS A 145 -11.83 -22.17 3.61
N ALA A 146 -13.11 -22.19 3.26
CA ALA A 146 -14.15 -22.87 4.04
C ALA A 146 -13.92 -24.39 4.09
N ARG A 147 -13.62 -25.02 2.94
CA ARG A 147 -13.32 -26.46 2.86
C ARG A 147 -12.07 -26.89 3.63
N LYS A 148 -11.08 -26.02 3.78
CA LYS A 148 -9.82 -26.31 4.51
C LYS A 148 -9.96 -26.15 6.04
N ARG A 149 -11.09 -25.61 6.51
CA ARG A 149 -11.40 -25.41 7.94
C ARG A 149 -12.24 -26.57 8.52
N HIS A 150 -12.66 -27.52 7.69
CA HIS A 150 -13.18 -28.82 8.07
C HIS A 150 -12.11 -29.88 7.81
#